data_AF-A0AAU7T5T3-F1
#
_entry.id   AF-A0AAU7T5T3-F1
#
_cell.length_a   1.000
_cell.length_b   1.000
_cell.length_c   1.000
_cell.angle_alpha   90.00
_cell.angle_beta   90.00
_cell.angle_gamma   90.00
#
_symmetry.space_group_name_H-M   'P 1'
#
loop_
_entity.id
_entity.type
_entity.pdbx_description
1 polymer ?
#
loop_
_entity_poly.entity_id
_entity_poly.type
_entity_poly.pdbx_seq_one_letter_code
_entity_poly.pdbx_strand_id
1 'polypeptide(L)' 'MDVSRTIAGRDAIRTWARNEVIGGSLTVVQIVERRPDGQKLLVRWAPAGSDGWLAHYDFTVAGTEIELANLQYA' A
#
# COMPACT_ATOMS: atom_id res chain seq x y z
N MET A 1 7.22 -12.25 -6.06
CA MET A 1 8.33 -12.03 -5.10
C MET A 1 7.71 -11.72 -3.75
N ASP A 2 8.02 -12.51 -2.72
CA ASP A 2 7.63 -12.20 -1.35
C ASP A 2 8.42 -10.98 -0.86
N VAL A 3 7.73 -9.85 -0.70
CA VAL A 3 8.32 -8.67 -0.07
C VAL A 3 8.10 -8.80 1.43
N SER A 4 8.99 -9.53 2.10
CA SER A 4 8.91 -9.77 3.56
C SER A 4 9.54 -8.65 4.40
N ARG A 5 9.50 -7.41 3.92
CA ARG A 5 10.03 -6.26 4.67
C ARG A 5 8.94 -5.65 5.54
N THR A 6 9.18 -5.62 6.85
CA THR A 6 8.36 -4.86 7.79
C THR A 6 9.02 -3.52 8.10
N ILE A 7 8.24 -2.44 8.10
CA ILE A 7 8.67 -1.10 8.48
C ILE A 7 7.68 -0.61 9.54
N ALA A 8 8.19 -0.31 10.74
CA ALA A 8 7.37 0.09 11.87
C ALA A 8 7.78 1.48 12.37
N GLY A 9 6.78 2.25 12.80
CA GLY A 9 6.97 3.62 13.31
C GLY A 9 6.85 4.68 12.22
N ARG A 10 6.17 5.78 12.56
CA ARG A 10 5.80 6.86 11.62
C ARG A 10 6.99 7.46 10.89
N ASP A 11 8.11 7.68 11.57
CA ASP A 11 9.30 8.31 10.98
C ASP A 11 10.04 7.38 10.02
N ALA A 12 10.12 6.09 10.36
CA ALA A 12 10.69 5.08 9.49
C ALA A 12 9.85 4.92 8.21
N ILE A 13 8.51 4.89 8.36
CA ILE A 13 7.57 4.84 7.24
C ILE A 13 7.71 6.07 6.35
N ARG A 14 7.78 7.29 6.92
CA ARG A 14 7.98 8.53 6.15
C ARG A 14 9.30 8.54 5.39
N THR A 15 10.38 8.06 6.02
CA THR A 15 11.70 7.98 5.41
C THR A 15 11.69 7.01 4.23
N TRP A 16 11.12 5.82 4.42
CA TRP A 16 10.93 4.84 3.37
C TRP A 16 10.10 5.38 2.21
N ALA A 17 8.94 5.99 2.50
CA ALA A 17 8.06 6.53 1.47
C ALA A 17 8.74 7.61 0.62
N ARG A 18 9.57 8.45 1.23
CA ARG A 18 10.38 9.45 0.51
C ARG A 18 11.36 8.80 -0.48
N ASN A 19 11.90 7.64 -0.15
CA ASN A 19 12.93 7.02 -0.97
C ASN A 19 12.34 6.11 -2.06
N GLU A 20 11.18 5.49 -1.80
CA GLU A 20 10.66 4.41 -2.66
C GLU A 20 9.34 4.72 -3.36
N VAL A 21 8.58 5.72 -2.89
CA VAL A 21 7.24 6.04 -3.43
C VAL A 21 7.24 7.31 -4.30
N ILE A 22 8.31 8.12 -4.26
CA ILE A 22 8.35 9.39 -5.00
C ILE A 22 8.34 9.17 -6.52
N GLY A 23 7.43 9.88 -7.19
CA GLY A 23 7.32 9.95 -8.65
C GLY A 23 6.40 8.90 -9.28
N GLY A 24 5.89 7.94 -8.50
CA GLY A 24 4.89 6.99 -8.98
C GLY A 24 3.46 7.47 -8.83
N SER A 25 2.53 6.77 -9.50
CA SER A 25 1.09 6.94 -9.36
C SER A 25 0.45 5.68 -8.81
N LEU A 26 -0.56 5.87 -7.95
CA LEU A 26 -1.34 4.80 -7.35
C LEU A 26 -2.81 5.02 -7.70
N THR A 27 -3.45 4.05 -8.36
CA THR A 27 -4.88 4.10 -8.69
C THR A 27 -5.60 2.94 -8.03
N VAL A 28 -6.68 3.21 -7.32
CA VAL A 28 -7.58 2.16 -6.81
C VAL A 28 -8.41 1.63 -7.97
N VAL A 29 -8.28 0.34 -8.26
CA VAL A 29 -9.05 -0.35 -9.32
C VAL A 29 -10.34 -0.91 -8.75
N GLN A 30 -10.25 -1.57 -7.60
CA GLN A 30 -11.39 -2.24 -6.97
C GLN A 30 -11.22 -2.33 -5.46
N ILE A 31 -12.34 -2.27 -4.74
CA ILE A 31 -12.39 -2.75 -3.35
C ILE A 31 -12.68 -4.25 -3.41
N VAL A 32 -11.70 -5.06 -3.05
CA VAL A 32 -11.77 -6.53 -3.06
C VAL A 32 -12.53 -7.04 -1.85
N GLU A 33 -12.34 -6.41 -0.70
CA GLU A 33 -13.00 -6.79 0.55
C GLU A 33 -13.27 -5.56 1.42
N ARG A 34 -14.41 -5.55 2.11
CA ARG A 34 -14.75 -4.55 3.13
C ARG A 34 -14.97 -5.25 4.47
N ARG A 35 -14.29 -4.77 5.50
CA ARG A 35 -14.40 -5.26 6.87
C ARG A 35 -14.68 -4.08 7.82
N PRO A 36 -15.22 -4.31 9.03
CA PRO A 36 -15.46 -3.24 10.00
C PRO A 36 -14.19 -2.46 10.39
N ASP A 37 -13.04 -3.13 10.35
CA ASP A 37 -11.73 -2.61 10.74
C ASP A 37 -10.84 -2.30 9.54
N GLY A 38 -11.35 -2.32 8.30
CA GLY A 38 -10.47 -2.15 7.16
C GLY A 38 -11.01 -2.54 5.80
N GLN A 39 -10.12 -2.54 4.81
CA GLN A 39 -10.44 -2.91 3.45
C GLN A 39 -9.23 -3.47 2.73
N LYS A 40 -9.48 -4.44 1.85
CA LYS A 40 -8.51 -4.94 0.88
C LYS A 40 -8.80 -4.32 -0.48
N LEU A 41 -7.80 -3.71 -1.08
CA LEU A 41 -7.88 -3.00 -2.34
C LEU A 41 -7.04 -3.71 -3.40
N LEU A 42 -7.58 -3.76 -4.62
CA LEU A 42 -6.77 -3.96 -5.82
C LEU A 42 -6.38 -2.58 -6.33
N VAL A 43 -5.08 -2.35 -6.46
CA VAL A 43 -4.51 -1.09 -6.94
C VAL A 43 -3.64 -1.34 -8.17
N ARG A 44 -3.55 -0.35 -9.04
CA ARG A 44 -2.47 -0.24 -10.02
C ARG A 44 -1.41 0.69 -9.46
N TRP A 45 -0.22 0.17 -9.22
CA TRP A 45 0.94 0.95 -8.83
C TRP A 45 1.87 1.09 -10.02
N ALA A 46 2.18 2.33 -10.39
CA ALA A 46 3.04 2.66 -11.52
C ALA A 46 4.15 3.63 -11.06
N PRO A 47 5.38 3.15 -10.81
CA PRO A 47 6.53 4.01 -10.61
C PRO A 47 6.75 4.96 -11.79
N ALA A 48 7.50 6.04 -11.58
CA ALA A 48 7.83 7.00 -12.64
C ALA A 48 8.39 6.28 -13.88
N GLY A 49 7.79 6.53 -15.06
CA GLY A 49 8.23 5.95 -16.32
C GLY A 49 7.87 4.48 -16.54
N SER A 50 6.98 3.91 -15.72
CA SER A 50 6.47 2.54 -15.87
C SER A 50 4.96 2.51 -16.14
N ASP A 51 4.50 1.52 -16.90
CA ASP A 51 3.06 1.21 -17.04
C ASP A 51 2.46 0.67 -15.74
N GLY A 52 3.30 0.25 -14.79
CA GLY A 52 2.90 -0.28 -13.51
C GLY A 52 2.33 -1.69 -13.55
N TRP A 53 1.90 -2.16 -12.39
CA TRP A 53 1.38 -3.50 -12.16
C TRP A 53 0.24 -3.47 -11.14
N LEU A 54 -0.51 -4.57 -11.08
CA LEU A 54 -1.55 -4.75 -10.08
C LEU A 54 -0.98 -5.26 -8.76
N ALA A 55 -1.53 -4.76 -7.67
CA ALA A 55 -1.14 -5.13 -6.31
C ALA A 55 -2.37 -5.20 -5.39
N HIS A 56 -2.31 -6.07 -4.40
CA HIS A 56 -3.27 -6.14 -3.30
C HIS A 56 -2.74 -5.39 -2.10
N TYR A 57 -3.41 -4.30 -1.73
CA TYR A 57 -3.09 -3.52 -0.53
C TYR A 57 -4.18 -3.75 0.50
N ASP A 58 -3.79 -4.32 1.63
CA ASP A 58 -4.69 -4.65 2.73
C ASP A 58 -4.45 -3.71 3.91
N PHE A 59 -5.48 -2.97 4.30
CA PHE A 59 -5.40 -1.96 5.35
C PHE A 59 -6.27 -2.34 6.54
N THR A 60 -5.69 -2.22 7.73
CA THR A 60 -6.38 -2.23 9.02
C THR A 60 -6.35 -0.82 9.61
N VAL A 61 -7.49 -0.35 10.09
CA VAL A 61 -7.72 1.01 10.58
C VAL A 61 -8.19 0.95 12.03
N ALA A 62 -7.57 1.76 12.88
CA ALA A 62 -8.00 1.99 14.25
C ALA A 62 -8.44 3.46 14.38
N GLY A 63 -9.75 3.68 14.53
CA GLY A 63 -10.32 5.04 14.52
C GLY A 63 -10.14 5.72 13.17
N THR A 64 -9.29 6.75 13.10
CA THR A 64 -8.99 7.50 11.86
C THR A 64 -7.59 7.22 11.31
N GLU A 65 -6.82 6.32 11.93
CA GLU A 65 -5.45 6.04 11.54
C GLU A 65 -5.31 4.62 11.00
N ILE A 66 -4.43 4.44 10.01
CA ILE A 66 -4.03 3.13 9.52
C ILE A 66 -3.08 2.54 10.57
N GLU A 67 -3.47 1.44 11.18
CA GLU A 67 -2.66 0.68 12.13
C GLU A 67 -1.68 -0.25 11.40
N LEU A 68 -2.16 -0.88 10.32
CA LEU A 68 -1.37 -1.81 9.52
C LEU A 68 -1.71 -1.64 8.03
N ALA A 69 -0.66 -1.69 7.20
CA ALA A 69 -0.77 -1.78 5.75
C ALA A 69 0.09 -2.95 5.26
N ASN A 70 -0.54 -3.95 4.66
CA ASN A 70 0.12 -5.08 4.02
C ASN A 70 0.04 -4.93 2.50
N LEU A 71 1.18 -4.74 1.85
CA LEU A 71 1.28 -4.39 0.44
C LEU A 71 1.87 -5.58 -0.32
N GLN A 72 1.08 -6.24 -1.16
CA GLN A 72 1.50 -7.44 -1.90
C GLN A 72 1.28 -7.27 -3.39
N TYR A 73 2.20 -7.79 -4.20
CA TYR A 73 1.96 -7.91 -5.64
C TYR A 73 0.83 -8.90 -5.91
N ALA A 74 0.01 -8.63 -6.94
CA ALA A 74 -1.07 -9.52 -7.36
C ALA A 74 -0.54 -10.63 -8.28
#